data_AF-A0A1W1X3S8-F1
#
_entry.id   AF-A0A1W1X3S8-F1
#
_cell.length_a   1.000
_cell.length_b   1.000
_cell.length_c   1.000
_cell.angle_alpha   90.00
_cell.angle_beta   90.00
_cell.angle_gamma   90.00
#
_symmetry.space_group_name_H-M   'P 1'
#
loop_
_entity.id
_entity.type
_entity.pdbx_description
1 polymer ?
#
loop_
_entity_poly.entity_id
_entity_poly.type
_entity_poly.pdbx_seq_one_letter_code
_entity_poly.pdbx_strand_id
1 'polypeptide(L)'
;MAVKLYIANEFKEIKQKTKSIVFREEIQEYLIKTKNRTMPKSLFLLKLDPYRTHRVLEKDEVRELIEIAKLLKDKYEEIEINKFADELLKFCSYAIENDVNVFALGD
;
A
#
# COMPACT_ATOMS: atom_id res chain seq x y z
N MET A 1 12.77 -7.87 -0.57
CA MET A 1 11.64 -8.22 0.32
C MET A 1 10.40 -7.44 -0.08
N ALA A 2 9.18 -7.91 0.22
CA ALA A 2 7.97 -7.23 -0.24
C ALA A 2 6.88 -7.23 0.84
N VAL A 3 6.04 -6.19 0.86
CA VAL A 3 4.82 -6.19 1.67
C VAL A 3 3.65 -6.49 0.74
N LYS A 4 2.85 -7.50 1.08
CA LYS A 4 1.60 -7.80 0.39
C LYS A 4 0.43 -7.24 1.19
N LEU A 5 -0.36 -6.39 0.54
CA LEU A 5 -1.62 -5.90 1.05
C LEU A 5 -2.75 -6.81 0.56
N TYR A 6 -3.64 -7.23 1.45
CA TYR A 6 -4.79 -8.08 1.15
C TYR A 6 -6.09 -7.43 1.62
N ILE A 7 -7.16 -7.62 0.86
CA ILE A 7 -8.52 -7.24 1.28
C ILE A 7 -9.26 -8.49 1.75
N ALA A 8 -9.70 -8.48 3.00
CA ALA A 8 -10.47 -9.58 3.57
C ALA A 8 -11.39 -9.08 4.69
N ASN A 9 -12.47 -9.81 4.98
CA ASN A 9 -13.26 -9.54 6.19
C ASN A 9 -12.55 -10.15 7.40
N GLU A 10 -11.99 -11.34 7.22
CA GLU A 10 -11.27 -12.08 8.25
C GLU A 10 -9.89 -12.56 7.80
N PHE A 11 -8.93 -12.64 8.72
CA PHE A 11 -7.55 -13.08 8.42
C PHE A 11 -7.49 -14.47 7.76
N LYS A 12 -8.41 -15.37 8.11
CA LYS A 12 -8.49 -16.73 7.54
C LYS A 12 -8.85 -16.72 6.05
N GLU A 13 -9.51 -15.67 5.57
CA GLU A 13 -9.86 -15.53 4.14
C GLU A 13 -8.66 -15.08 3.29
N ILE A 14 -7.61 -14.52 3.89
CA ILE A 14 -6.42 -14.05 3.15
C ILE A 14 -5.76 -15.21 2.38
N LYS A 15 -5.78 -16.42 2.93
CA LYS A 15 -5.25 -17.63 2.27
C LYS A 15 -6.10 -18.08 1.07
N GLN A 16 -7.32 -17.56 0.92
CA GLN A 16 -8.28 -17.96 -0.12
C GLN A 16 -8.61 -16.82 -1.10
N LYS A 17 -8.36 -15.55 -0.74
CA LYS A 17 -8.73 -14.39 -1.55
C LYS A 17 -7.65 -14.00 -2.56
N THR A 18 -8.12 -13.65 -3.76
CA THR A 18 -7.31 -13.36 -4.96
C THR A 18 -6.88 -11.90 -5.09
N LYS A 19 -7.49 -10.98 -4.33
CA LYS A 19 -7.20 -9.53 -4.43
C LYS A 19 -6.10 -9.14 -3.45
N SER A 20 -4.89 -9.01 -3.97
CA SER A 20 -3.72 -8.51 -3.23
C SER A 20 -2.93 -7.51 -4.07
N ILE A 21 -2.28 -6.57 -3.40
CA ILE A 21 -1.28 -5.68 -3.99
C ILE A 21 0.07 -6.01 -3.40
N VAL A 22 1.09 -6.08 -4.25
CA VAL A 22 2.46 -6.32 -3.82
C VAL A 22 3.21 -5.00 -3.84
N PHE A 23 3.61 -4.53 -2.66
CA PHE A 23 4.54 -3.44 -2.50
C PHE A 23 5.96 -4.01 -2.56
N ARG A 24 6.57 -3.90 -3.74
CA ARG A 24 7.91 -4.44 -4.03
C ARG A 24 9.02 -3.54 -3.50
N GLU A 25 10.15 -4.16 -3.16
CA GLU A 25 11.39 -3.48 -2.79
C GLU A 25 11.82 -2.44 -3.82
N GLU A 26 11.63 -2.71 -5.11
CA GLU A 26 11.97 -1.80 -6.21
C GLU A 26 11.23 -0.46 -6.08
N ILE A 27 9.96 -0.49 -5.68
CA ILE A 27 9.16 0.72 -5.42
C ILE A 27 9.64 1.41 -4.15
N GLN A 28 9.98 0.65 -3.10
CA GLN A 28 10.56 1.21 -1.88
C GLN A 28 11.92 1.89 -2.15
N GLU A 29 12.83 1.23 -2.87
CA GLU A 29 14.11 1.77 -3.28
C GLU A 29 13.94 3.02 -4.14
N TYR A 30 12.98 3.00 -5.05
CA TYR A 30 12.66 4.14 -5.89
C TYR A 30 12.18 5.34 -5.06
N LEU A 31 11.31 5.11 -4.07
CA LEU A 31 10.87 6.14 -3.11
C LEU A 31 12.00 6.61 -2.19
N ILE A 32 12.93 5.73 -1.81
CA ILE A 32 14.10 6.06 -0.99
C ILE A 32 15.13 6.86 -1.79
N LYS A 33 15.36 6.52 -3.06
CA LYS A 33 16.27 7.26 -3.95
C LYS A 33 15.76 8.67 -4.25
N THR A 34 14.44 8.85 -4.26
CA THR A 34 13.78 10.15 -4.47
C THR A 34 13.51 10.92 -3.18
N LYS A 35 13.90 10.36 -2.02
CA LYS A 35 13.73 10.91 -0.65
C LYS A 35 14.40 12.27 -0.43
N ASN A 36 15.36 12.66 -1.27
CA ASN A 36 15.94 14.01 -1.26
C ASN A 36 14.97 15.11 -1.76
N ARG A 37 13.76 14.76 -2.27
CA ARG A 37 12.79 15.75 -2.78
C ARG A 37 11.40 15.78 -2.14
N THR A 38 10.87 14.77 -1.42
CA THR A 38 9.67 14.90 -0.50
C THR A 38 9.29 13.53 0.14
N MET A 39 8.38 13.31 1.11
CA MET A 39 7.36 14.01 1.90
C MET A 39 7.15 13.16 3.19
N PRO A 40 6.79 13.70 4.36
CA PRO A 40 6.60 12.90 5.60
C PRO A 40 5.54 11.80 5.51
N LYS A 41 4.58 11.87 4.57
CA LYS A 41 3.50 10.87 4.41
C LYS A 41 3.92 9.61 3.64
N SER A 42 4.87 9.67 2.68
CA SER A 42 5.38 8.46 2.02
C SER A 42 6.20 7.58 2.97
N LEU A 43 6.63 8.12 4.12
CA LEU A 43 7.17 7.31 5.22
C LEU A 43 6.15 6.31 5.79
N PHE A 44 4.84 6.51 5.64
CA PHE A 44 3.86 5.52 6.10
C PHE A 44 3.96 4.21 5.30
N LEU A 45 4.13 4.31 3.97
CA LEU A 45 4.44 3.14 3.13
C LEU A 45 5.77 2.49 3.52
N LEU A 46 6.76 3.28 3.95
CA LEU A 46 8.04 2.76 4.46
C LEU A 46 7.96 2.22 5.90
N LYS A 47 6.91 2.57 6.65
CA LYS A 47 6.58 2.03 7.98
C LYS A 47 5.77 0.73 7.89
N LEU A 48 5.23 0.40 6.72
CA LEU A 48 4.75 -0.96 6.45
C LEU A 48 5.98 -1.86 6.46
N ASP A 49 6.27 -2.35 7.65
CA ASP A 49 7.47 -3.12 7.93
C ASP A 49 7.33 -4.52 7.31
N PRO A 50 8.18 -4.89 6.33
CA PRO A 50 8.14 -6.21 5.69
C PRO A 50 8.54 -7.34 6.64
N TYR A 51 8.99 -7.04 7.87
CA TYR A 51 9.32 -8.04 8.89
C TYR A 51 8.21 -8.18 9.96
N ARG A 52 7.15 -7.36 9.91
CA ARG A 52 5.96 -7.56 10.76
C ARG A 52 5.03 -8.60 10.16
N THR A 53 4.71 -9.59 10.98
CA THR A 53 4.06 -10.86 10.61
C THR A 53 2.66 -10.71 10.02
N HIS A 54 1.88 -9.73 10.48
CA HIS A 54 0.57 -9.35 9.93
C HIS A 54 0.03 -8.15 10.73
N ARG A 55 -0.56 -7.18 10.05
CA ARG A 55 -1.27 -6.06 10.70
C ARG A 55 -2.53 -5.72 9.92
N VAL A 56 -3.64 -5.54 10.64
CA VAL A 56 -4.85 -4.91 10.08
C VAL A 56 -4.63 -3.41 10.06
N LEU A 57 -4.81 -2.79 8.91
CA LEU A 57 -4.79 -1.34 8.75
C LEU A 57 -6.14 -0.77 9.19
N GLU A 58 -6.10 0.26 10.02
CA GLU A 58 -7.31 1.00 10.41
C GLU A 58 -7.87 1.80 9.23
N LYS A 59 -9.16 2.16 9.25
CA LYS A 59 -9.80 2.90 8.16
C LYS A 59 -9.08 4.23 7.86
N ASP A 60 -8.59 4.92 8.90
CA ASP A 60 -7.81 6.15 8.72
C ASP A 60 -6.44 5.90 8.10
N GLU A 61 -5.79 4.76 8.39
CA GLU A 61 -4.56 4.36 7.72
C GLU A 61 -4.81 4.01 6.24
N VAL A 62 -5.94 3.36 5.93
CA VAL A 62 -6.34 3.08 4.54
C VAL A 62 -6.63 4.39 3.79
N ARG A 63 -7.23 5.39 4.44
CA ARG A 63 -7.41 6.73 3.87
C ARG A 63 -6.07 7.43 3.62
N GLU A 64 -5.13 7.30 4.55
CA GLU A 64 -3.78 7.84 4.39
C GLU A 64 -3.07 7.19 3.19
N LEU A 65 -3.24 5.88 2.97
CA LEU A 65 -2.74 5.19 1.77
C LEU A 65 -3.35 5.74 0.46
N ILE A 66 -4.63 6.11 0.46
CA ILE A 66 -5.26 6.76 -0.70
C ILE A 66 -4.63 8.13 -0.97
N GLU A 67 -4.40 8.92 0.08
CA GLU A 67 -3.72 10.22 -0.08
C GLU A 67 -2.30 10.05 -0.60
N ILE A 68 -1.56 9.06 -0.09
CA ILE A 68 -0.22 8.74 -0.57
C ILE A 68 -0.25 8.32 -2.03
N ALA A 69 -1.19 7.46 -2.43
CA ALA A 69 -1.35 7.06 -3.82
C ALA A 69 -1.60 8.26 -4.75
N LYS A 70 -2.46 9.20 -4.35
CA LYS A 70 -2.67 10.44 -5.11
C LYS A 70 -1.39 11.28 -5.22
N LEU A 71 -0.67 11.43 -4.12
CA LEU A 71 0.60 12.15 -4.10
C LEU A 71 1.68 11.49 -4.96
N LEU A 72 1.71 10.16 -5.02
CA LEU A 72 2.62 9.43 -5.89
C LEU A 72 2.32 9.70 -7.37
N LYS A 73 1.04 9.71 -7.76
CA LYS A 73 0.65 10.04 -9.14
C LYS A 73 0.95 11.49 -9.52
N ASP A 74 0.83 12.40 -8.57
CA ASP A 74 1.08 13.83 -8.81
C ASP A 74 2.57 14.15 -8.97
N LYS A 75 3.43 13.44 -8.21
CA LYS A 75 4.87 13.74 -8.16
C LYS A 75 5.76 12.95 -9.09
N TYR A 76 5.34 11.75 -9.45
CA TYR A 76 6.18 10.85 -10.22
C TYR A 76 5.56 10.65 -11.60
N GLU A 77 6.33 10.92 -12.64
CA GLU A 77 5.92 10.69 -14.03
C GLU A 77 6.20 9.24 -14.47
N GLU A 78 6.96 8.47 -13.68
CA GLU A 78 7.24 7.06 -13.95
C GLU A 78 5.96 6.25 -14.10
N ILE A 79 5.85 5.55 -15.23
CA ILE A 79 4.71 4.70 -15.57
C ILE A 79 4.49 3.63 -14.50
N GLU A 80 5.56 3.06 -13.95
CA GLU A 80 5.48 2.00 -12.95
C GLU A 80 4.95 2.52 -11.60
N ILE A 81 5.39 3.70 -11.16
CA ILE A 81 4.90 4.34 -9.94
C ILE A 81 3.44 4.76 -10.12
N ASN A 82 3.09 5.33 -11.28
CA ASN A 82 1.73 5.68 -11.60
C ASN A 82 0.79 4.47 -11.63
N LYS A 83 1.21 3.35 -12.21
CA LYS A 83 0.45 2.09 -12.20
C LYS A 83 0.26 1.58 -10.78
N PHE A 84 1.33 1.49 -10.00
CA PHE A 84 1.25 1.05 -8.61
C PHE A 84 0.32 1.96 -7.80
N ALA A 85 0.43 3.27 -7.95
CA ALA A 85 -0.40 4.22 -7.24
C ALA A 85 -1.87 4.14 -7.66
N ASP A 86 -2.17 3.91 -8.95
CA ASP A 86 -3.53 3.71 -9.42
C ASP A 86 -4.15 2.41 -8.88
N GLU A 87 -3.36 1.33 -8.85
CA GLU A 87 -3.76 0.07 -8.23
C GLU A 87 -4.01 0.24 -6.73
N LEU A 88 -3.09 0.88 -6.00
CA LEU A 88 -3.20 1.14 -4.57
C LEU A 88 -4.46 1.99 -4.26
N LEU A 89 -4.72 3.01 -5.08
CA LEU A 89 -5.89 3.88 -4.93
C LEU A 89 -7.19 3.09 -5.14
N LYS A 90 -7.29 2.29 -6.21
CA LYS A 90 -8.45 1.43 -6.46
C LYS A 90 -8.66 0.41 -5.36
N PHE A 91 -7.58 -0.19 -4.87
CA PHE A 91 -7.60 -1.20 -3.83
C PHE A 91 -8.08 -0.63 -2.49
N CYS A 92 -7.49 0.48 -2.04
CA CYS A 92 -7.90 1.14 -0.80
C CYS A 92 -9.31 1.75 -0.90
N SER A 93 -9.69 2.30 -2.06
CA SER A 93 -11.06 2.82 -2.27
C SER A 93 -12.08 1.68 -2.20
N TYR A 94 -11.82 0.57 -2.89
CA TYR A 94 -12.66 -0.62 -2.80
C TYR A 94 -12.80 -1.12 -1.36
N ALA A 95 -11.71 -1.09 -0.58
CA ALA A 95 -11.75 -1.50 0.81
C ALA A 95 -12.69 -0.63 1.67
N ILE A 96 -12.62 0.69 1.48
CA ILE A 96 -13.49 1.64 2.18
C ILE A 96 -14.95 1.52 1.73
N GLU A 97 -15.19 1.46 0.41
CA GLU A 97 -16.55 1.41 -0.15
C GLU A 97 -17.30 0.13 0.24
N ASN A 98 -16.59 -0.98 0.41
CA ASN A 98 -17.19 -2.28 0.76
C ASN A 98 -17.10 -2.59 2.27
N ASP A 99 -16.62 -1.65 3.09
CA ASP A 99 -16.39 -1.81 4.54
C ASP A 99 -15.57 -3.05 4.90
N VAL A 100 -14.55 -3.35 4.11
CA VAL A 100 -13.71 -4.55 4.25
C VAL A 100 -12.32 -4.19 4.79
N ASN A 101 -11.71 -5.08 5.57
CA ASN A 101 -10.42 -4.82 6.21
C ASN A 101 -9.26 -4.97 5.21
N VAL A 102 -8.22 -4.15 5.41
CA VAL A 102 -6.95 -4.28 4.69
C VAL A 102 -5.90 -4.87 5.62
N PHE A 103 -5.26 -5.94 5.19
CA PHE A 103 -4.20 -6.62 5.93
C PHE A 103 -2.87 -6.40 5.23
N ALA A 104 -1.86 -5.96 5.97
CA ALA A 104 -0.47 -5.93 5.52
C ALA A 104 0.26 -7.17 6.03
N LEU A 105 0.87 -7.92 5.12
CA LEU A 105 1.73 -9.07 5.40
C LEU A 105 3.10 -8.85 4.78
N GLY A 106 4.13 -8.91 5.62
CA GLY A 106 5.51 -9.02 5.17
C GLY A 106 5.83 -10.41 4.62
N ASP A 107 6.82 -10.48 3.72
CA ASP A 107 7.40 -11.71 3.16
C ASP A 107 8.67 -12.10 3.93
#